data_AF-L8JGI6-F1
#
_entry.id   AF-L8JGI6-F1
#
_cell.length_a   1.000
_cell.length_b   1.000
_cell.length_c   1.000
_cell.angle_alpha   90.00
_cell.angle_beta   90.00
_cell.angle_gamma   90.00
#
_symmetry.space_group_name_H-M   'P 1'
#
loop_
_entity.id
_entity.type
_entity.pdbx_description
1 polymer ?
#
loop_
_entity_poly.entity_id
_entity_poly.type
_entity_poly.pdbx_seq_one_letter_code
_entity_poly.pdbx_strand_id
1 'polypeptide(L)'
;MNIDKLLQAYLWRWGIEVNFREEKTVLGCGQAQVRTPSAVEKVPAFITAVYAMLQLAANKVLAQQGNKLPRSKWYPHKKSNTSTTGDIINQFRSQLWAKCMNINFTHFVNLHTTMQSRKIRPEPVQAAVFYCRK
;
A
#
# COMPACT_ATOMS: atom_id res chain seq x y z
N MET A 1 34.74 15.55 4.74
CA MET A 1 33.29 15.30 4.95
C MET A 1 32.93 15.81 6.35
N ASN A 2 31.90 16.64 6.51
CA ASN A 2 31.52 17.17 7.82
C ASN A 2 30.96 16.04 8.72
N ILE A 3 31.17 16.12 10.03
CA ILE A 3 30.79 15.08 11.00
C ILE A 3 29.27 14.80 10.97
N ASP A 4 28.46 15.83 10.75
CA ASP A 4 27.00 15.73 10.64
C ASP A 4 26.58 14.81 9.49
N LYS A 5 27.28 14.89 8.35
CA LYS A 5 27.00 14.03 7.18
C LYS A 5 27.37 12.58 7.46
N LEU A 6 28.46 12.34 8.20
CA LEU A 6 28.86 11.00 8.59
C LEU A 6 27.82 10.37 9.53
N LEU A 7 27.37 11.13 10.54
CA LEU A 7 26.33 10.69 11.47
C LEU A 7 25.02 10.37 10.73
N GLN A 8 24.61 11.24 9.81
CA GLN A 8 23.38 11.04 9.03
C GLN A 8 23.46 9.83 8.11
N ALA A 9 24.60 9.59 7.45
CA ALA A 9 24.81 8.39 6.63
C ALA A 9 24.73 7.11 7.47
N TYR A 10 25.28 7.12 8.69
CA TYR A 10 25.19 5.99 9.62
C TYR A 10 23.75 5.73 10.04
N LEU A 11 22.96 6.77 10.31
CA LEU A 11 21.54 6.63 10.64
C LEU A 11 20.73 6.07 9.47
N TRP A 12 20.97 6.54 8.24
CA TRP A 12 20.27 6.06 7.05
C TRP A 12 20.60 4.62 6.67
N ARG A 13 21.79 4.12 7.01
CA ARG A 13 22.16 2.71 6.81
C ARG A 13 21.12 1.77 7.41
N TRP A 14 20.60 2.08 8.61
CA TRP A 14 19.57 1.25 9.26
C TRP A 14 18.28 1.16 8.42
N GLY A 15 17.95 2.19 7.65
CA GLY A 15 16.81 2.18 6.74
C GLY A 15 16.87 1.06 5.70
N ILE A 16 18.07 0.65 5.29
CA ILE A 16 18.27 -0.48 4.36
C ILE A 16 17.85 -1.80 5.02
N GLU A 17 18.16 -2.00 6.30
CA GLU A 17 17.79 -3.22 7.03
C GLU A 17 16.27 -3.32 7.22
N VAL A 18 15.61 -2.18 7.49
CA VAL A 18 14.15 -2.11 7.52
C VAL A 18 13.56 -2.48 6.17
N ASN A 19 14.10 -1.97 5.07
CA ASN A 19 13.64 -2.32 3.72
C ASN A 19 13.78 -3.84 3.45
N PHE A 20 14.91 -4.45 3.80
CA PHE A 20 15.07 -5.91 3.63
C PHE A 20 14.09 -6.71 4.47
N ARG A 21 13.78 -6.26 5.70
CA ARG A 21 12.75 -6.89 6.53
C ARG A 21 11.38 -6.82 5.86
N GLU A 22 11.00 -5.67 5.32
CA GLU A 22 9.73 -5.47 4.62
C GLU A 22 9.65 -6.33 3.35
N GLU A 23 10.69 -6.37 2.53
CA GLU A 23 10.74 -7.22 1.32
C GLU A 23 10.58 -8.71 1.65
N LYS A 24 11.19 -9.19 2.75
CA LYS A 24 11.06 -10.58 3.18
C LYS A 24 9.70 -10.89 3.81
N THR A 25 9.20 -9.99 4.65
CA THR A 25 8.01 -10.26 5.49
C THR A 25 6.70 -9.89 4.80
N VAL A 26 6.68 -8.79 4.06
CA VAL A 26 5.48 -8.25 3.42
C VAL A 26 5.33 -8.75 1.99
N LEU A 27 6.44 -8.81 1.23
CA LEU A 27 6.42 -9.27 -0.17
C LEU A 27 6.83 -10.74 -0.33
N GLY A 28 7.29 -11.39 0.74
CA GLY A 28 7.63 -12.82 0.70
C GLY A 28 8.86 -13.14 -0.14
N CYS A 29 9.86 -12.24 -0.19
CA CYS A 29 11.06 -12.41 -1.00
C CYS A 29 11.77 -13.77 -0.78
N GLY A 30 11.80 -14.26 0.45
CA GLY A 30 12.39 -15.56 0.80
C GLY A 30 11.44 -16.76 0.70
N GLN A 31 10.19 -16.57 0.28
CA GLN A 31 9.14 -17.61 0.31
C GLN A 31 8.65 -18.01 -1.09
N ALA A 32 9.39 -17.64 -2.15
CA ALA A 32 8.96 -17.94 -3.51
C ALA A 32 9.04 -19.44 -3.83
N GLN A 33 7.91 -19.99 -4.27
CA GLN A 33 7.78 -21.40 -4.66
C GLN A 33 8.04 -21.58 -6.16
N VAL A 34 9.28 -21.34 -6.57
CA VAL A 34 9.73 -21.51 -7.97
C VAL A 34 10.50 -22.80 -8.15
N ARG A 35 10.31 -23.47 -9.31
CA ARG A 35 10.87 -24.81 -9.57
C ARG A 35 12.21 -24.82 -10.31
N THR A 36 12.58 -23.71 -10.95
CA THR A 36 13.80 -23.63 -11.76
C THR A 36 14.86 -22.78 -11.06
N PRO A 37 16.15 -23.17 -11.12
CA PRO A 37 17.22 -22.42 -10.45
C PRO A 37 17.34 -20.99 -10.98
N SER A 38 17.14 -20.78 -12.28
CA SER A 38 17.14 -19.42 -12.87
C SER A 38 16.02 -18.54 -12.32
N ALA A 39 14.85 -19.11 -11.99
CA ALA A 39 13.78 -18.34 -11.37
C ALA A 39 14.10 -18.03 -9.90
N VAL A 40 14.70 -18.96 -9.16
CA VAL A 40 15.13 -18.75 -7.76
C VAL A 40 16.06 -17.54 -7.67
N GLU A 41 17.03 -17.43 -8.58
CA GLU A 41 17.99 -16.33 -8.61
C GLU A 41 17.36 -14.98 -8.98
N LYS A 42 16.36 -14.98 -9.86
CA LYS A 42 15.73 -13.74 -10.37
C LYS A 42 14.66 -13.16 -9.45
N VAL A 43 14.01 -13.99 -8.64
CA VAL A 43 12.90 -13.56 -7.76
C VAL A 43 13.30 -12.40 -6.84
N PRO A 44 14.44 -12.45 -6.11
CA PRO A 44 14.83 -11.35 -5.22
C PRO A 44 14.97 -10.02 -5.96
N ALA A 45 15.67 -10.02 -7.09
CA ALA A 45 15.87 -8.81 -7.89
C ALA A 45 14.53 -8.23 -8.39
N PHE A 46 13.60 -9.11 -8.81
CA PHE A 46 12.27 -8.70 -9.23
C PHE A 46 11.47 -8.08 -8.07
N ILE A 47 11.48 -8.70 -6.89
CA ILE A 47 10.73 -8.21 -5.73
C ILE A 47 11.29 -6.87 -5.23
N THR A 48 12.61 -6.71 -5.16
CA THR A 48 13.24 -5.44 -4.80
C THR A 48 12.87 -4.33 -5.80
N ALA A 49 12.82 -4.63 -7.11
CA ALA A 49 12.38 -3.66 -8.12
C ALA A 49 10.91 -3.24 -7.93
N VAL A 50 10.02 -4.20 -7.67
CA VAL A 50 8.59 -3.93 -7.40
C VAL A 50 8.43 -3.10 -6.12
N TYR A 51 9.15 -3.43 -5.06
CA TYR A 51 9.15 -2.67 -3.81
C TYR A 51 9.59 -1.22 -4.02
N ALA A 52 10.69 -1.01 -4.75
CA ALA A 52 11.19 0.32 -5.07
C ALA A 52 10.18 1.15 -5.88
N MET A 53 9.54 0.54 -6.89
CA MET A 53 8.49 1.19 -7.67
C MET A 53 7.29 1.59 -6.80
N LEU A 54 6.87 0.70 -5.90
CA LEU A 54 5.76 0.95 -4.98
C LEU A 54 6.05 2.12 -4.03
N GLN A 55 7.25 2.15 -3.46
CA GLN A 55 7.67 3.24 -2.56
C GLN A 55 7.80 4.57 -3.29
N LEU A 56 8.32 4.57 -4.52
CA LEU A 56 8.43 5.76 -5.34
C LEU A 56 7.05 6.33 -5.71
N ALA A 57 6.10 5.45 -6.09
CA ALA A 57 4.72 5.85 -6.35
C ALA A 57 4.06 6.45 -5.09
N ALA A 58 4.24 5.83 -3.92
CA ALA A 58 3.72 6.33 -2.66
C ALA A 58 4.28 7.72 -2.30
N ASN A 59 5.59 7.93 -2.47
CA ASN A 59 6.22 9.22 -2.23
C ASN A 59 5.67 10.31 -3.17
N LYS A 60 5.44 9.99 -4.45
CA LYS A 60 4.82 10.92 -5.41
C LYS A 60 3.39 11.29 -5.02
N VAL A 61 2.58 10.33 -4.58
CA VAL A 61 1.19 10.57 -4.16
C VAL A 61 1.13 11.35 -2.84
N LEU A 62 2.02 11.06 -1.89
CA LEU A 62 2.10 11.79 -0.62
C LEU A 62 2.38 13.28 -0.84
N ALA A 63 3.29 13.59 -1.77
CA ALA A 63 3.60 14.97 -2.16
C ALA A 63 2.39 15.72 -2.74
N GLN A 64 1.40 15.00 -3.28
CA GLN A 64 0.19 15.55 -3.91
C GLN A 64 -1.03 15.57 -2.98
N GLN A 65 -0.87 15.31 -1.67
CA GLN A 65 -1.98 15.21 -0.69
C GLN A 65 -3.13 14.29 -1.14
N GLY A 66 -2.79 13.12 -1.69
CA GLY A 66 -3.80 12.16 -2.14
C GLY A 66 -4.75 11.71 -1.03
N ASN A 67 -6.05 11.68 -1.32
CA ASN A 67 -7.08 11.13 -0.44
C ASN A 67 -6.77 9.67 -0.11
N LYS A 68 -6.48 9.39 1.16
CA LYS A 68 -6.29 8.02 1.65
C LYS A 68 -7.65 7.38 1.89
N LEU A 69 -7.75 6.09 1.60
CA LEU A 69 -8.93 5.34 1.99
C LEU A 69 -9.14 5.37 3.51
N PRO A 70 -10.41 5.38 3.96
CA PRO A 70 -10.73 5.27 5.37
C PRO A 70 -10.16 3.95 5.93
N ARG A 71 -9.78 3.97 7.20
CA ARG A 71 -9.41 2.72 7.88
C ARG A 71 -10.64 1.92 8.25
N SER A 72 -10.43 0.63 8.49
CA SER A 72 -11.45 -0.23 9.08
C SER A 72 -11.91 0.37 10.41
N LYS A 73 -13.20 0.26 10.71
CA LYS A 73 -13.83 0.92 11.87
C LYS A 73 -13.23 0.47 13.21
N TRP A 74 -12.73 -0.76 13.27
CA TRP A 74 -12.11 -1.36 14.46
C TRP A 74 -10.63 -1.00 14.63
N TYR A 75 -9.97 -0.40 13.62
CA TYR A 75 -8.57 -0.03 13.72
C TYR A 75 -8.43 1.38 14.30
N PRO A 76 -7.72 1.56 15.44
CA PRO A 76 -7.67 2.84 16.14
C PRO A 76 -7.04 3.93 15.27
N HIS A 77 -7.50 5.17 15.46
CA HIS A 77 -6.92 6.33 14.77
C HIS A 77 -5.45 6.53 15.21
N LYS A 78 -4.57 6.83 14.25
CA LYS A 78 -3.11 6.96 14.47
C LYS A 78 -2.79 8.42 14.26
N LYS A 79 -2.11 9.03 15.22
CA LYS A 79 -1.73 10.45 15.19
C LYS A 79 -0.76 10.80 14.06
N SER A 80 -0.03 9.81 13.53
CA SER A 80 0.94 10.00 12.46
C SER A 80 0.31 9.80 11.08
N ASN A 81 0.58 10.75 10.18
CA ASN A 81 0.18 10.71 8.78
C ASN A 81 1.11 9.88 7.89
N THR A 82 2.16 9.26 8.43
CA THR A 82 3.09 8.44 7.64
C THR A 82 2.41 7.15 7.20
N SER A 83 2.33 6.94 5.89
CA SER A 83 1.85 5.68 5.32
C SER A 83 2.88 4.58 5.55
N THR A 84 2.46 3.45 6.11
CA THR A 84 3.30 2.23 6.16
C THR A 84 3.30 1.51 4.80
N THR A 85 4.22 0.57 4.60
CA THR A 85 4.21 -0.31 3.41
C THR A 85 2.87 -1.02 3.26
N GLY A 86 2.32 -1.55 4.35
CA GLY A 86 0.99 -2.17 4.37
C GLY A 86 -0.12 -1.19 3.96
N ASP A 87 -0.04 0.07 4.38
CA ASP A 87 -0.99 1.10 3.97
C ASP A 87 -0.95 1.36 2.47
N ILE A 88 0.26 1.39 1.90
CA ILE A 88 0.49 1.60 0.46
C ILE A 88 -0.06 0.41 -0.33
N ILE A 89 0.22 -0.82 0.11
CA ILE A 89 -0.28 -2.05 -0.53
C ILE A 89 -1.81 -2.09 -0.49
N ASN A 90 -2.41 -1.79 0.65
CA ASN A 90 -3.87 -1.78 0.80
C ASN A 90 -4.51 -0.71 -0.10
N GLN A 91 -3.91 0.49 -0.21
CA GLN A 91 -4.36 1.52 -1.15
C GLN A 91 -4.25 1.02 -2.60
N PHE A 92 -3.12 0.45 -2.99
CA PHE A 92 -2.95 -0.10 -4.34
C PHE A 92 -3.98 -1.19 -4.67
N ARG A 93 -4.22 -2.14 -3.74
CA ARG A 93 -5.23 -3.19 -3.90
C ARG A 93 -6.63 -2.62 -4.09
N SER A 94 -6.97 -1.59 -3.32
CA SER A 94 -8.28 -0.94 -3.45
C SER A 94 -8.49 -0.24 -4.79
N GLN A 95 -7.44 0.40 -5.32
CA GLN A 95 -7.47 1.02 -6.65
C GLN A 95 -7.64 -0.04 -7.74
N LEU A 96 -6.94 -1.16 -7.61
CA LEU A 96 -7.08 -2.30 -8.50
C LEU A 96 -8.50 -2.86 -8.47
N TRP A 97 -9.06 -3.09 -7.27
CA TRP A 97 -10.43 -3.60 -7.12
C TRP A 97 -11.47 -2.64 -7.69
N ALA A 98 -11.36 -1.34 -7.41
CA ALA A 98 -12.25 -0.34 -8.00
C ALA A 98 -12.19 -0.37 -9.54
N LYS A 99 -10.97 -0.47 -10.10
CA LYS A 99 -10.77 -0.61 -11.55
C LYS A 99 -11.43 -1.87 -12.10
N CYS A 100 -11.25 -3.03 -11.44
CA CYS A 100 -11.86 -4.29 -11.85
C CYS A 100 -13.40 -4.28 -11.75
N MET A 101 -13.95 -3.55 -10.79
CA MET A 101 -15.40 -3.36 -10.63
C MET A 101 -15.96 -2.27 -11.55
N ASN A 102 -15.12 -1.62 -12.36
CA ASN A 102 -15.48 -0.46 -13.18
C ASN A 102 -16.12 0.69 -12.37
N ILE A 103 -15.70 0.85 -11.10
CA ILE A 103 -16.18 1.90 -10.20
C ILE A 103 -15.19 3.07 -10.26
N ASN A 104 -15.69 4.26 -10.60
CA ASN A 104 -14.90 5.48 -10.48
C ASN A 104 -14.98 6.01 -9.04
N PHE A 105 -13.84 6.34 -8.43
CA PHE A 105 -13.78 6.86 -7.05
C PHE A 105 -14.54 8.19 -6.87
N THR A 106 -14.68 8.98 -7.94
CA THR A 106 -15.50 10.20 -7.95
C THR A 106 -16.99 9.88 -7.81
N HIS A 107 -17.45 8.76 -8.36
CA HIS A 107 -18.83 8.28 -8.27
C HIS A 107 -19.15 7.73 -6.88
N PHE A 108 -18.19 7.07 -6.22
CA PHE A 108 -18.36 6.55 -4.85
C PHE A 108 -18.58 7.65 -3.81
N VAL A 109 -17.88 8.78 -3.92
CA VAL A 109 -18.06 9.93 -3.00
C VAL A 109 -19.44 10.57 -3.17
N ASN A 110 -19.98 10.57 -4.39
CA ASN A 110 -21.28 11.17 -4.73
C ASN A 110 -22.46 10.18 -4.64
N LEU A 111 -22.20 8.90 -4.38
CA LEU A 111 -23.24 7.86 -4.25
C LEU A 111 -24.19 8.14 -3.08
N HIS A 112 -23.71 8.79 -2.01
CA HIS A 112 -24.54 9.27 -0.91
C HIS A 112 -25.64 10.25 -1.39
N THR A 113 -25.32 11.05 -2.41
CA THR A 113 -26.20 12.08 -2.95
C THR A 113 -27.28 11.46 -3.86
N THR A 114 -27.02 10.26 -4.38
CA THR A 114 -27.92 9.52 -5.28
C THR A 114 -28.80 8.49 -4.55
N MET A 115 -28.49 8.13 -3.30
CA MET A 115 -29.19 7.04 -2.61
C MET A 115 -30.51 7.47 -1.96
N GLN A 116 -31.62 7.05 -2.58
CA GLN A 116 -32.95 6.99 -1.96
C GLN A 116 -33.11 5.74 -1.07
N SER A 117 -33.80 5.93 0.06
CA SER A 117 -34.37 4.93 1.00
C SER A 117 -33.48 3.77 1.47
N ARG A 118 -33.42 3.59 2.81
CA ARG A 118 -32.69 2.52 3.54
C ARG A 118 -33.03 1.08 3.13
N LYS A 119 -34.06 0.88 2.28
CA LYS A 119 -34.52 -0.41 1.78
C LYS A 119 -33.69 -0.93 0.60
N ILE A 120 -33.03 -0.04 -0.15
CA ILE A 120 -32.10 -0.41 -1.22
C ILE A 120 -30.73 -0.55 -0.58
N ARG A 121 -30.29 -1.79 -0.32
CA ARG A 121 -28.91 -2.02 0.13
C ARG A 121 -27.98 -1.77 -1.05
N PRO A 122 -27.05 -0.80 -1.00
CA PRO A 122 -25.94 -0.83 -1.93
C PRO A 122 -25.19 -2.14 -1.72
N GLU A 123 -24.76 -2.77 -2.81
CA GLU A 123 -24.02 -4.03 -2.82
C GLU A 123 -22.99 -4.07 -1.68
N PRO A 124 -23.28 -4.76 -0.56
CA PRO A 124 -22.49 -4.63 0.66
C PRO A 124 -21.07 -5.15 0.45
N VAL A 125 -20.91 -6.03 -0.54
CA VAL A 125 -19.63 -6.59 -0.96
C VAL A 125 -18.69 -5.50 -1.46
N GLN A 126 -19.14 -4.61 -2.34
CA GLN A 126 -18.29 -3.57 -2.92
C GLN A 126 -17.79 -2.59 -1.86
N ALA A 127 -18.68 -2.15 -0.97
CA ALA A 127 -18.31 -1.30 0.15
C ALA A 127 -17.37 -2.03 1.14
N ALA A 128 -17.65 -3.29 1.47
CA ALA A 128 -16.83 -4.08 2.38
C ALA A 128 -15.39 -4.27 1.90
N VAL A 129 -15.18 -4.39 0.58
CA VAL A 129 -13.83 -4.47 -0.01
C VAL A 129 -12.97 -3.25 0.38
N PHE A 130 -13.54 -2.05 0.41
CA PHE A 130 -12.79 -0.83 0.79
C PHE A 130 -12.51 -0.70 2.29
N TYR A 131 -13.23 -1.44 3.13
CA TYR A 131 -12.98 -1.50 4.58
C TYR A 131 -12.10 -2.70 4.99
N CYS A 132 -11.76 -3.60 4.06
CA CYS A 132 -10.95 -4.80 4.30
C CYS A 132 -9.42 -4.50 4.34
N ARG A 133 -9.04 -3.35 4.89
CA ARG A 133 -7.63 -3.02 5.16
C ARG A 133 -7.16 -3.86 6.35
N LYS A 134 -6.24 -4.80 6.10
CA LYS A 134 -5.53 -5.55 7.14
C LYS A 134 -4.26 -4.83 7.55
#